data_AF-A0A9X7VVX8-F1
#
_entry.id   AF-A0A9X7VVX8-F1
#
_cell.length_a   1.000
_cell.length_b   1.000
_cell.length_c   1.000
_cell.angle_alpha   90.00
_cell.angle_beta   90.00
_cell.angle_gamma   90.00
#
_symmetry.space_group_name_H-M   'P 1'
#
loop_
_entity.id
_entity.type
_entity.pdbx_description
1 polymer ?
#
loop_
_entity_poly.entity_id
_entity_poly.type
_entity_poly.pdbx_seq_one_letter_code
_entity_poly.pdbx_strand_id
1 'polypeptide(L)' 'MLENTSRQHPTRPPYTPSELTQMAEDVVHEAVTKWYQEWLRSRIDEALDERDQERFYELAEHWNQLYAR' A
#
# COMPACT_ATOMS: atom_id res chain seq x y z
N MET A 1 46.96 20.31 -2.38
CA MET A 1 45.56 19.92 -2.58
C MET A 1 45.12 19.20 -1.32
N LEU A 2 44.21 19.77 -0.54
CA LEU A 2 43.66 19.15 0.67
C LEU A 2 42.26 18.66 0.30
N GLU A 3 42.12 17.33 0.18
CA GLU A 3 40.82 16.69 -0.03
C GLU A 3 39.98 16.88 1.24
N ASN A 4 39.03 17.80 1.14
CA ASN A 4 38.08 18.07 2.20
C ASN A 4 36.92 17.08 2.09
N THR A 5 37.15 15.81 2.42
CA THR A 5 36.06 14.84 2.61
C THR A 5 35.42 15.08 3.97
N SER A 6 34.66 16.17 4.08
CA SER A 6 33.68 16.36 5.16
C SER A 6 32.74 15.17 5.12
N ARG A 7 33.00 14.17 5.97
CA ARG A 7 32.08 13.08 6.27
C ARG A 7 30.85 13.75 6.86
N GLN A 8 29.83 13.94 6.02
CA GLN A 8 28.54 14.42 6.46
C GLN A 8 28.04 13.40 7.48
N HIS A 9 28.09 13.78 8.75
CA HIS A 9 27.45 13.01 9.79
C HIS A 9 25.95 12.97 9.45
N PRO A 10 25.30 11.79 9.53
CA PRO A 10 23.85 11.73 9.36
C PRO A 10 23.22 12.72 10.33
N THR A 11 22.46 13.67 9.78
CA THR A 11 21.85 14.78 10.54
C THR A 11 20.74 14.31 11.47
N ARG A 12 20.33 13.04 11.34
CA ARG A 12 19.37 12.36 12.21
C ARG A 12 20.06 11.19 12.93
N PRO A 13 19.83 11.02 14.24
CA PRO A 13 20.20 9.77 14.92
C PRO A 13 19.56 8.57 14.21
N PRO A 14 20.15 7.36 14.32
CA PRO A 14 19.57 6.15 13.76
C PRO A 14 18.15 5.94 14.30
N TYR A 15 17.28 5.36 13.46
CA TYR A 15 15.92 5.03 13.84
C TYR A 15 15.90 4.20 15.13
N THR A 16 15.00 4.57 16.04
CA THR A 16 14.68 3.76 17.21
C THR A 16 14.02 2.45 16.77
N PRO A 17 14.10 1.37 17.57
CA PRO A 17 13.39 0.13 17.26
C PRO A 17 11.90 0.34 16.99
N SER A 18 11.24 1.24 17.71
CA SER A 18 9.82 1.58 17.50
C SER A 18 9.56 2.25 16.16
N GLU A 19 10.42 3.17 15.71
CA GLU A 19 10.31 3.77 14.38
C GLU A 19 10.50 2.72 13.27
N LEU A 20 11.44 1.78 13.44
CA LEU A 20 11.64 0.69 12.48
C LEU A 20 10.42 -0.24 12.41
N THR A 21 9.82 -0.58 13.55
CA THR A 21 8.59 -1.38 13.59
C THR A 21 7.44 -0.66 12.89
N GLN A 22 7.22 0.63 13.19
CA GLN A 22 6.17 1.41 12.54
C GLN A 22 6.37 1.47 11.03
N MET A 23 7.60 1.71 10.56
CA MET A 23 7.91 1.71 9.13
C MET A 23 7.63 0.35 8.47
N ALA A 24 7.94 -0.76 9.15
CA ALA A 24 7.63 -2.09 8.65
C ALA A 24 6.11 -2.33 8.57
N GLU A 25 5.37 -1.91 9.59
CA GLU A 25 3.91 -1.99 9.62
C GLU A 25 3.29 -1.17 8.49
N ASP A 26 3.76 0.06 8.27
CA ASP A 26 3.28 0.95 7.20
C ASP A 26 3.54 0.33 5.82
N VAL A 27 4.72 -0.26 5.59
CA VAL A 27 5.06 -0.93 4.33
C VAL A 27 4.17 -2.14 4.10
N VAL A 28 3.96 -2.97 5.11
CA VAL A 28 3.06 -4.14 4.99
C VAL A 28 1.63 -3.67 4.74
N HIS A 29 1.17 -2.65 5.46
CA HIS A 29 -0.17 -2.11 5.29
C HIS A 29 -0.40 -1.57 3.87
N GLU A 30 0.55 -0.80 3.33
CA GLU A 30 0.48 -0.28 1.97
C GLU A 30 0.48 -1.42 0.94
N ALA A 31 1.35 -2.42 1.10
CA ALA A 31 1.45 -3.56 0.20
C ALA A 31 0.16 -4.39 0.17
N VAL A 32 -0.40 -4.70 1.35
CA VAL A 32 -1.65 -5.45 1.48
C VAL A 32 -2.82 -4.66 0.89
N THR A 33 -2.87 -3.36 1.13
CA THR A 33 -3.93 -2.49 0.60
C THR A 33 -3.90 -2.47 -0.94
N LYS A 34 -2.73 -2.27 -1.55
CA LYS A 34 -2.58 -2.30 -3.01
C LYS A 34 -2.94 -3.65 -3.61
N TRP A 35 -2.43 -4.73 -3.02
CA TRP A 35 -2.78 -6.09 -3.46
C TRP A 35 -4.29 -6.32 -3.41
N TYR A 36 -4.95 -5.92 -2.34
CA TYR A 36 -6.39 -6.10 -2.19
C TYR A 36 -7.19 -5.29 -3.20
N GLN A 37 -6.76 -4.07 -3.51
CA GLN A 37 -7.36 -3.24 -4.56
C GLN A 37 -7.23 -3.91 -5.95
N GLU A 38 -6.04 -4.42 -6.30
CA GLU A 38 -5.83 -5.11 -7.56
C GLU A 38 -6.66 -6.39 -7.67
N TRP A 39 -6.71 -7.17 -6.58
CA TRP A 39 -7.54 -8.37 -6.50
C TRP A 39 -9.02 -8.04 -6.69
N LEU A 40 -9.53 -7.01 -6.01
CA LEU A 40 -10.94 -6.63 -6.09
C LEU A 40 -11.31 -6.16 -7.49
N ARG A 41 -10.45 -5.36 -8.13
CA ARG A 41 -10.61 -4.95 -9.53
C ARG A 41 -10.70 -6.16 -10.46
N SER A 42 -9.78 -7.11 -10.32
CA SER A 42 -9.78 -8.33 -11.15
C SER A 42 -11.07 -9.15 -10.99
N ARG A 43 -11.66 -9.18 -9.79
CA ARG A 43 -12.93 -9.88 -9.55
C ARG A 43 -14.13 -9.15 -10.11
N ILE A 44 -14.11 -7.82 -10.10
CA ILE A 44 -15.13 -7.00 -10.75
C ILE A 44 -15.10 -7.23 -12.27
N ASP A 45 -13.91 -7.21 -12.87
CA ASP A 45 -13.74 -7.46 -14.30
C ASP A 45 -14.22 -8.88 -14.68
N GLU A 46 -13.89 -9.90 -13.89
CA GLU A 46 -14.40 -11.28 -14.06
C GLU A 46 -15.93 -11.35 -13.97
N ALA A 47 -16.55 -10.69 -13.00
CA ALA A 47 -18.01 -10.66 -12.86
C ALA A 47 -18.69 -9.97 -14.06
N LEU A 48 -18.07 -8.92 -14.61
CA LEU A 48 -18.56 -8.26 -15.83
C LEU A 48 -18.46 -9.18 -17.05
N ASP A 49 -17.35 -9.90 -17.20
CA ASP A 49 -17.15 -10.86 -18.28
C ASP A 49 -18.16 -12.01 -18.23
N GLU A 50 -18.47 -12.50 -17.02
CA GLU A 50 -19.46 -13.55 -16.76
C GLU A 50 -20.92 -13.05 -16.83
N ARG A 51 -21.13 -11.73 -16.89
CA ARG A 51 -22.44 -11.06 -16.74
C ARG A 51 -23.13 -11.40 -15.41
N ASP A 52 -22.35 -11.67 -14.37
CA ASP A 52 -22.84 -11.93 -13.03
C ASP A 52 -23.11 -10.59 -12.31
N GLN A 53 -24.35 -10.12 -12.42
CA GLN A 53 -24.76 -8.83 -11.91
C GLN A 53 -24.79 -8.77 -10.38
N GLU A 54 -25.14 -9.88 -9.71
CA GLU A 54 -25.19 -9.94 -8.23
C GLU A 54 -23.78 -9.80 -7.66
N ARG A 55 -22.85 -10.63 -8.16
CA ARG A 55 -21.45 -10.61 -7.75
C ARG A 55 -20.76 -9.29 -8.09
N PHE A 56 -21.10 -8.68 -9.22
CA PHE A 56 -20.61 -7.34 -9.57
C PHE A 56 -21.01 -6.29 -8.51
N TYR A 57 -22.28 -6.25 -8.10
CA TYR A 57 -22.74 -5.25 -7.13
C TYR A 57 -22.13 -5.45 -5.75
N GLU A 58 -21.99 -6.69 -5.28
CA GLU A 58 -21.30 -6.99 -4.02
C GLU A 58 -19.86 -6.47 -4.03
N LEU A 59 -19.11 -6.78 -5.10
CA LEU A 59 -17.72 -6.36 -5.23
C LEU A 59 -17.59 -4.84 -5.41
N ALA A 60 -18.53 -4.21 -6.11
CA ALA A 60 -18.58 -2.75 -6.28
C ALA A 60 -18.89 -2.03 -4.96
N GLU A 61 -19.72 -2.61 -4.08
CA GLU A 61 -19.95 -2.08 -2.74
C GLU A 61 -18.68 -2.13 -1.90
N HIS A 62 -17.97 -3.26 -1.90
CA HIS A 62 -16.68 -3.39 -1.23
C HIS A 62 -15.66 -2.37 -1.78
N TRP A 63 -15.65 -2.14 -3.09
CA TRP A 63 -14.79 -1.14 -3.72
C TRP A 63 -15.14 0.26 -3.20
N ASN A 64 -16.42 0.63 -3.20
CA ASN A 64 -16.87 1.92 -2.70
C ASN A 64 -16.52 2.12 -1.23
N GLN A 65 -16.65 1.09 -0.39
CA GLN A 65 -16.27 1.17 1.03
C GLN A 65 -14.77 1.44 1.23
N LEU A 66 -13.90 0.90 0.37
CA LEU A 66 -12.45 1.16 0.41
C LEU A 66 -12.08 2.58 0.00
N TYR A 67 -12.80 3.19 -0.95
CA TYR A 67 -12.48 4.50 -1.53
C TYR A 67 -13.37 5.67 -1.07
N ALA A 68 -14.43 5.42 -0.29
CA ALA A 68 -15.31 6.45 0.27
C ALA A 68 -14.76 7.11 1.56
N ARG A 69 -13.49 6.85 1.91
CA ARG A 69 -12.75 7.58 2.96
C ARG A 69 -11.88 8.66 2.34
#